data_AF-A0A656YVW3-F1
#
_entry.id   AF-A0A656YVW3-F1
#
_cell.length_a   1.000
_cell.length_b   1.000
_cell.length_c   1.000
_cell.angle_alpha   90.00
_cell.angle_beta   90.00
_cell.angle_gamma   90.00
#
_symmetry.space_group_name_H-M   'P 1'
#
loop_
_entity.id
_entity.type
_entity.pdbx_description
1 polymer ?
#
loop_
_entity_poly.entity_id
_entity_poly.type
_entity_poly.pdbx_seq_one_letter_code
_entity_poly.pdbx_strand_id
1 'polypeptide(L)'
;MFVRTPARLHFGVLNPSGGSLRKYGGVGLSVDGIGYSLEGEKSDCLEILGSTEQKERARKIIQKISQAYDLSSEVKVKINESIPPHVGLGSTTQLSLALGKILAILFQKDFSTLELAKKIGRGKRSAIGTYVFDRGGLIVEGGRSGEEFPPLILRDIFPKKWRFVVAIPNVERGPEEEDEDKYFEGLERNENISKEICYILVLKLLPALKRNDISDFGEALTKIDEKVGK
;
A
#
# COMPACT_ATOMS: atom_id res chain seq x y z
N MET A 1 4.66 20.60 -11.31
CA MET A 1 5.03 19.18 -11.53
C MET A 1 3.84 18.27 -11.24
N PHE A 2 3.80 17.06 -11.79
CA PHE A 2 2.61 16.20 -11.73
C PHE A 2 2.95 14.76 -11.29
N VAL A 3 2.16 14.19 -10.39
CA VAL A 3 2.27 12.78 -9.95
C VAL A 3 0.92 12.09 -10.07
N ARG A 4 0.93 10.88 -10.64
CA ARG A 4 -0.18 9.94 -10.52
C ARG A 4 0.27 8.72 -9.74
N THR A 5 -0.65 8.14 -8.97
CA THR A 5 -0.42 6.90 -8.24
C THR A 5 -1.43 5.84 -8.66
N PRO A 6 -1.08 4.56 -8.56
CA PRO A 6 -2.08 3.51 -8.54
C PRO A 6 -2.85 3.55 -7.20
N ALA A 7 -3.90 2.73 -7.09
CA ALA A 7 -4.36 2.21 -5.82
C ALA A 7 -3.80 0.80 -5.59
N ARG A 8 -4.00 0.26 -4.40
CA ARG A 8 -3.50 -1.04 -3.98
C ARG A 8 -4.63 -1.95 -3.56
N LEU A 9 -4.76 -3.11 -4.18
CA LEU A 9 -5.52 -4.23 -3.60
C LEU A 9 -4.57 -5.11 -2.79
N HIS A 10 -4.99 -5.49 -1.58
CA HIS A 10 -4.26 -6.42 -0.72
C HIS A 10 -5.04 -7.73 -0.69
N PHE A 11 -4.37 -8.83 -1.01
CA PHE A 11 -5.00 -10.14 -1.21
C PHE A 11 -4.85 -11.06 -0.01
N GLY A 12 -4.27 -10.58 1.09
CA GLY A 12 -4.18 -11.34 2.33
C GLY A 12 -2.83 -11.19 3.01
N VAL A 13 -2.84 -11.29 4.34
CA VAL A 13 -1.62 -11.31 5.17
C VAL A 13 -1.17 -12.77 5.30
N LEU A 14 0.09 -13.06 4.98
CA LEU A 14 0.58 -14.44 4.92
C LEU A 14 0.73 -15.07 6.32
N ASN A 15 1.18 -14.29 7.30
CA ASN A 15 1.36 -14.72 8.69
C ASN A 15 0.87 -13.66 9.68
N PRO A 16 -0.47 -13.49 9.83
CA PRO A 16 -1.06 -12.41 10.61
C PRO A 16 -0.76 -12.53 12.12
N SER A 17 -0.78 -13.74 12.67
CA SER A 17 -0.59 -13.98 14.10
C SER A 17 0.88 -13.96 14.56
N GLY A 18 1.82 -13.92 13.62
CA GLY A 18 3.24 -13.92 13.92
C GLY A 18 3.71 -15.22 14.59
N GLY A 19 3.99 -16.24 13.77
CA GLY A 19 4.64 -17.48 14.19
C GLY A 19 6.15 -17.34 14.46
N SER A 20 6.83 -18.49 14.56
CA SER A 20 8.27 -18.59 14.91
C SER A 20 9.26 -17.98 13.90
N LEU A 21 8.81 -17.66 12.67
CA LEU A 21 9.66 -17.18 11.59
C LEU A 21 9.56 -15.66 11.37
N ARG A 22 8.56 -15.20 10.62
CA ARG A 22 8.38 -13.79 10.21
C ARG A 22 6.94 -13.36 10.45
N LYS A 23 6.72 -12.16 10.95
CA LYS A 23 5.36 -11.59 11.09
C LYS A 23 4.89 -10.95 9.78
N TYR A 24 3.59 -10.99 9.54
CA TYR A 24 2.93 -10.41 8.37
C TYR A 24 3.35 -11.08 7.05
N GLY A 25 3.85 -10.30 6.09
CA GLY A 25 3.97 -10.73 4.71
C GLY A 25 2.63 -10.60 4.00
N GLY A 26 2.67 -10.52 2.68
CA GLY A 26 1.44 -10.29 1.93
C GLY A 26 1.61 -10.52 0.45
N VAL A 27 0.46 -10.63 -0.20
CA VAL A 27 0.33 -10.53 -1.65
C VAL A 27 -0.63 -9.37 -1.98
N GLY A 28 -0.35 -8.63 -3.05
CA GLY A 28 -1.24 -7.58 -3.50
C GLY A 28 -0.91 -7.08 -4.89
N LEU A 29 -1.71 -6.13 -5.37
CA LEU A 29 -1.70 -5.70 -6.76
C LEU A 29 -1.87 -4.18 -6.88
N SER A 30 -1.11 -3.57 -7.78
CA SER A 30 -1.39 -2.21 -8.25
C SER A 30 -2.63 -2.21 -9.15
N VAL A 31 -3.61 -1.35 -8.86
CA VAL A 31 -4.77 -1.16 -9.73
C VAL A 31 -4.82 0.26 -10.29
N ASP A 32 -5.11 0.32 -11.59
CA ASP A 32 -5.31 1.56 -12.32
C ASP A 32 -6.78 2.01 -12.24
N GLY A 33 -7.05 3.27 -12.59
CA GLY A 33 -8.41 3.84 -12.64
C GLY A 33 -8.95 4.35 -11.30
N ILE A 34 -8.35 3.97 -10.18
CA ILE A 34 -8.59 4.55 -8.86
C ILE A 34 -7.22 4.90 -8.29
N GLY A 35 -6.94 6.17 -8.06
CA GLY A 35 -5.60 6.65 -7.71
C GLY A 35 -5.58 8.10 -7.26
N TYR A 36 -4.41 8.60 -6.89
CA TYR A 36 -4.21 10.04 -6.74
C TYR A 36 -3.71 10.66 -8.05
N SER A 37 -4.15 11.88 -8.31
CA SER A 37 -3.63 12.75 -9.36
C SER A 37 -3.32 14.10 -8.72
N LEU A 38 -2.04 14.41 -8.55
CA LEU A 38 -1.56 15.56 -7.81
C LEU A 38 -0.72 16.48 -8.69
N GLU A 39 -0.95 17.78 -8.58
CA GLU A 39 -0.06 18.82 -9.09
C GLU A 39 0.64 19.49 -7.93
N GLY A 40 1.94 19.72 -8.06
CA GLY A 40 2.76 20.38 -7.05
C GLY A 40 3.69 21.42 -7.65
N GLU A 41 3.79 22.57 -7.02
CA GLU A 41 4.74 23.63 -7.38
C GLU A 41 5.28 24.33 -6.13
N LYS A 42 6.42 25.03 -6.27
CA LYS A 42 6.91 25.88 -5.20
C LYS A 42 5.95 27.05 -4.98
N SER A 43 5.85 27.50 -3.73
CA SER A 43 5.01 28.61 -3.33
C SER A 43 5.70 29.35 -2.19
N ASP A 44 5.24 30.56 -1.86
CA ASP A 44 5.72 31.31 -0.70
C ASP A 44 5.05 30.85 0.61
N CYS A 45 4.04 29.98 0.52
CA CYS A 45 3.35 29.39 1.66
C CYS A 45 2.81 28.00 1.33
N LEU A 46 2.45 27.22 2.37
CA LEU A 46 1.81 25.92 2.20
C LEU A 46 0.33 26.08 1.80
N GLU A 47 0.05 25.92 0.52
CA GLU A 47 -1.30 25.97 -0.05
C GLU A 47 -1.73 24.56 -0.51
N ILE A 48 -2.91 24.11 -0.10
CA ILE A 48 -3.47 22.82 -0.54
C ILE A 48 -4.87 23.04 -1.11
N LEU A 49 -5.06 22.65 -2.35
CA LEU A 49 -6.34 22.69 -3.08
C LEU A 49 -6.95 21.28 -3.12
N GLY A 50 -8.15 21.13 -2.56
CA GLY A 50 -8.86 19.86 -2.36
C GLY A 50 -10.01 20.03 -1.35
N SER A 51 -10.66 18.94 -0.95
CA SER A 51 -11.65 18.95 0.14
C SER A 51 -11.01 19.26 1.50
N THR A 52 -11.80 19.64 2.50
CA THR A 52 -11.28 19.95 3.85
C THR A 52 -10.47 18.79 4.44
N GLU A 53 -10.99 17.57 4.36
CA GLU A 53 -10.32 16.35 4.84
C GLU A 53 -8.99 16.11 4.10
N GLN A 54 -9.01 16.26 2.78
CA GLN A 54 -7.82 16.13 1.92
C GLN A 54 -6.73 17.15 2.30
N LYS A 55 -7.11 18.41 2.55
CA LYS A 55 -6.18 19.47 2.97
C LYS A 55 -5.51 19.14 4.29
N GLU A 56 -6.28 18.69 5.27
CA GLU A 56 -5.74 18.35 6.59
C GLU A 56 -4.74 17.19 6.51
N ARG A 57 -5.11 16.10 5.82
CA ARG A 57 -4.25 14.92 5.65
C ARG A 57 -2.97 15.28 4.90
N ALA A 58 -3.08 15.97 3.76
CA ALA A 58 -1.92 16.38 2.98
C ALA A 58 -1.00 17.34 3.75
N ARG A 59 -1.55 18.29 4.54
CA ARG A 59 -0.76 19.19 5.39
C ARG A 59 0.08 18.42 6.40
N LYS A 60 -0.54 17.50 7.15
CA LYS A 60 0.17 16.67 8.15
C LYS A 60 1.29 15.85 7.51
N ILE A 61 1.03 15.28 6.33
CA ILE A 61 2.01 14.49 5.57
C ILE A 61 3.17 15.36 5.07
N ILE A 62 2.89 16.52 4.46
CA ILE A 62 3.92 17.44 3.96
C ILE A 62 4.82 17.88 5.11
N GLN A 63 4.23 18.31 6.23
CA GLN A 63 4.99 18.72 7.42
C GLN A 63 5.90 17.58 7.93
N LYS A 64 5.37 16.36 8.01
CA LYS A 64 6.15 15.18 8.43
C LYS A 64 7.33 14.91 7.49
N ILE A 65 7.13 15.01 6.17
CA ILE A 65 8.20 14.78 5.18
C ILE A 65 9.23 15.92 5.24
N SER A 66 8.77 17.17 5.27
CA SER A 66 9.62 18.36 5.39
C SER A 66 10.51 18.29 6.62
N GLN A 67 9.95 17.92 7.79
CA GLN A 67 10.74 17.72 9.00
C GLN A 67 11.72 16.55 8.88
N ALA A 68 11.32 15.44 8.25
CA ALA A 68 12.13 14.25 8.15
C ALA A 68 13.35 14.39 7.21
N TYR A 69 13.27 15.30 6.24
CA TYR A 69 14.28 15.52 5.20
C TYR A 69 14.89 16.92 5.17
N ASP A 70 14.52 17.77 6.15
CA ASP A 70 14.94 19.17 6.24
C ASP A 70 14.64 19.94 4.94
N LEU A 71 13.35 19.97 4.57
CA LEU A 71 12.83 20.63 3.36
C LEU A 71 11.88 21.76 3.73
N SER A 72 11.79 22.78 2.89
CA SER A 72 10.69 23.73 2.98
C SER A 72 9.35 23.00 2.77
N SER A 73 8.33 23.45 3.51
CA SER A 73 6.94 23.04 3.32
C SER A 73 6.15 24.04 2.47
N GLU A 74 6.80 25.08 1.96
CA GLU A 74 6.17 26.16 1.17
C GLU A 74 5.97 25.68 -0.26
N VAL A 75 4.88 24.94 -0.43
CA VAL A 75 4.47 24.37 -1.71
C VAL A 75 2.99 24.57 -1.89
N LYS A 76 2.60 24.71 -3.16
CA LYS A 76 1.21 24.60 -3.56
C LYS A 76 0.96 23.22 -4.11
N VAL A 77 -0.03 22.51 -3.55
CA VAL A 77 -0.43 21.18 -4.00
C VAL A 77 -1.92 21.17 -4.33
N LYS A 78 -2.27 20.71 -5.52
CA LYS A 78 -3.65 20.49 -5.96
C LYS A 78 -3.93 19.00 -6.08
N ILE A 79 -5.01 18.55 -5.44
CA ILE A 79 -5.50 17.18 -5.50
C ILE A 79 -6.64 17.12 -6.51
N ASN A 80 -6.37 16.58 -7.70
CA ASN A 80 -7.37 16.46 -8.77
C ASN A 80 -8.19 15.16 -8.65
N GLU A 81 -7.52 14.05 -8.32
CA GLU A 81 -8.15 12.74 -8.08
C GLU A 81 -7.65 12.20 -6.74
N SER A 82 -8.50 11.41 -6.05
CA SER A 82 -8.15 10.84 -4.75
C SER A 82 -8.67 9.42 -4.56
N ILE A 83 -7.91 8.63 -3.80
CA ILE A 83 -8.35 7.32 -3.32
C ILE A 83 -9.23 7.52 -2.06
N PRO A 84 -10.43 6.93 -2.01
CA PRO A 84 -11.25 6.97 -0.80
C PRO A 84 -10.47 6.44 0.41
N PRO A 85 -10.56 7.10 1.57
CA PRO A 85 -9.88 6.67 2.78
C PRO A 85 -10.55 5.43 3.38
N HIS A 86 -9.77 4.59 4.06
CA HIS A 86 -10.25 3.44 4.86
C HIS A 86 -11.11 2.40 4.12
N VAL A 87 -10.87 2.20 2.80
CA VAL A 87 -11.56 1.18 1.98
C VAL A 87 -10.62 0.08 1.47
N GLY A 88 -9.49 -0.14 2.15
CA GLY A 88 -8.50 -1.16 1.75
C GLY A 88 -7.61 -0.79 0.54
N LEU A 89 -7.82 0.37 -0.09
CA LEU A 89 -7.12 0.78 -1.32
C LEU A 89 -5.73 1.42 -1.12
N GLY A 90 -5.24 1.49 0.12
CA GLY A 90 -3.91 2.04 0.42
C GLY A 90 -3.79 3.57 0.33
N SER A 91 -4.90 4.31 0.49
CA SER A 91 -5.00 5.77 0.38
C SER A 91 -3.85 6.52 1.08
N THR A 92 -3.60 6.25 2.37
CA THR A 92 -2.57 6.97 3.14
C THR A 92 -1.16 6.76 2.58
N THR A 93 -0.80 5.52 2.23
CA THR A 93 0.53 5.22 1.67
C THR A 93 0.69 5.90 0.31
N GLN A 94 -0.29 5.80 -0.58
CA GLN A 94 -0.22 6.41 -1.92
C GLN A 94 -0.12 7.94 -1.86
N LEU A 95 -0.94 8.60 -1.02
CA LEU A 95 -0.88 10.04 -0.84
C LEU A 95 0.49 10.47 -0.29
N SER A 96 1.02 9.73 0.68
CA SER A 96 2.30 10.06 1.31
C SER A 96 3.48 9.93 0.35
N LEU A 97 3.51 8.88 -0.45
CA LEU A 97 4.56 8.68 -1.45
C LEU A 97 4.44 9.69 -2.61
N ALA A 98 3.23 10.06 -3.01
CA ALA A 98 3.01 11.08 -4.03
C ALA A 98 3.51 12.46 -3.58
N LEU A 99 3.15 12.87 -2.37
CA LEU A 99 3.59 14.14 -1.79
C LEU A 99 5.10 14.16 -1.56
N GLY A 100 5.69 13.06 -1.08
CA GLY A 100 7.15 12.98 -0.93
C GLY A 100 7.88 13.03 -2.26
N LYS A 101 7.35 12.39 -3.31
CA LYS A 101 7.89 12.52 -4.68
C LYS A 101 7.79 13.95 -5.19
N ILE A 102 6.69 14.66 -4.88
CA ILE A 102 6.55 16.08 -5.22
C ILE A 102 7.65 16.91 -4.56
N LEU A 103 7.80 16.76 -3.24
CA LEU A 103 8.79 17.52 -2.47
C LEU A 103 10.23 17.18 -2.91
N ALA A 104 10.54 15.91 -3.17
CA ALA A 104 11.84 15.49 -3.68
C ALA A 104 12.22 16.21 -4.97
N ILE A 105 11.29 16.27 -5.93
CA ILE A 105 11.51 16.92 -7.22
C ILE A 105 11.63 18.43 -7.07
N LEU A 106 10.71 19.07 -6.33
CA LEU A 106 10.71 20.53 -6.16
C LEU A 106 11.98 21.03 -5.45
N PHE A 107 12.45 20.29 -4.45
CA PHE A 107 13.62 20.65 -3.65
C PHE A 107 14.91 19.92 -4.06
N GLN A 108 14.91 19.26 -5.22
CA GLN A 108 16.08 18.59 -5.81
C GLN A 108 16.79 17.64 -4.83
N LYS A 109 16.00 16.84 -4.10
CA LYS A 109 16.51 15.81 -3.19
C LYS A 109 16.43 14.46 -3.85
N ASP A 110 17.45 13.65 -3.59
CA ASP A 110 17.51 12.27 -4.03
C ASP A 110 17.28 11.35 -2.83
N PHE A 111 16.05 10.86 -2.72
CA PHE A 111 15.72 9.74 -1.85
C PHE A 111 14.79 8.79 -2.59
N SER A 112 15.01 7.50 -2.42
CA SER A 112 14.18 6.45 -3.00
C SER A 112 12.80 6.39 -2.35
N THR A 113 11.83 5.81 -3.07
CA THR A 113 10.50 5.49 -2.53
C THR A 113 10.58 4.70 -1.21
N LEU A 114 11.56 3.80 -1.11
CA LEU A 114 11.78 2.96 0.06
C LEU A 114 12.29 3.76 1.26
N GLU A 115 13.29 4.63 1.05
CA GLU A 115 13.82 5.51 2.09
C GLU A 115 12.71 6.43 2.62
N LEU A 116 11.94 7.04 1.71
CA LEU A 116 10.76 7.83 2.08
C LEU A 116 9.82 7.01 2.94
N ALA A 117 9.36 5.86 2.45
CA ALA A 117 8.41 5.00 3.15
C ALA A 117 8.88 4.66 4.56
N LYS A 118 10.14 4.24 4.72
CA LYS A 118 10.77 3.97 6.02
C LYS A 118 10.72 5.19 6.92
N LYS A 119 11.20 6.34 6.43
CA LYS A 119 11.36 7.57 7.22
C LYS A 119 10.02 8.12 7.71
N ILE A 120 8.96 8.03 6.91
CA ILE A 120 7.59 8.42 7.32
C ILE A 120 6.79 7.31 8.00
N GLY A 121 7.43 6.19 8.35
CA GLY A 121 6.82 5.11 9.13
C GLY A 121 5.74 4.34 8.39
N ARG A 122 5.89 4.14 7.08
CA ARG A 122 5.10 3.21 6.27
C ARG A 122 5.81 1.84 6.23
N GLY A 123 5.10 0.79 5.80
CA GLY A 123 5.66 -0.57 5.78
C GLY A 123 5.69 -1.30 7.12
N LYS A 124 5.00 -0.78 8.16
CA LYS A 124 4.98 -1.40 9.49
C LYS A 124 4.41 -2.82 9.46
N ARG A 125 3.26 -3.00 8.80
CA ARG A 125 2.56 -4.28 8.60
C ARG A 125 2.73 -4.82 7.19
N SER A 126 2.57 -3.95 6.19
CA SER A 126 2.68 -4.29 4.78
C SER A 126 3.43 -3.23 3.98
N ALA A 127 4.39 -3.66 3.19
CA ALA A 127 5.14 -2.88 2.21
C ALA A 127 4.55 -2.92 0.81
N ILE A 128 3.49 -3.72 0.56
CA ILE A 128 2.87 -3.81 -0.77
C ILE A 128 2.51 -2.43 -1.31
N GLY A 129 1.91 -1.56 -0.51
CA GLY A 129 1.57 -0.18 -0.92
C GLY A 129 2.77 0.61 -1.44
N THR A 130 3.93 0.43 -0.83
CA THR A 130 5.18 1.06 -1.26
C THR A 130 5.70 0.45 -2.55
N TYR A 131 5.72 -0.88 -2.65
CA TYR A 131 6.21 -1.57 -3.84
C TYR A 131 5.32 -1.37 -5.07
N VAL A 132 4.00 -1.29 -4.91
CA VAL A 132 3.09 -1.01 -6.02
C VAL A 132 3.23 0.43 -6.52
N PHE A 133 3.49 1.39 -5.63
CA PHE A 133 3.78 2.77 -6.04
C PHE A 133 5.09 2.83 -6.85
N ASP A 134 6.10 2.09 -6.41
CA ASP A 134 7.43 2.10 -7.01
C ASP A 134 7.51 1.34 -8.35
N ARG A 135 6.88 0.16 -8.43
CA ARG A 135 7.11 -0.82 -9.51
C ARG A 135 5.86 -1.29 -10.25
N GLY A 136 4.69 -1.00 -9.69
CA GLY A 136 3.41 -1.58 -10.13
C GLY A 136 3.42 -3.11 -10.17
N GLY A 137 2.37 -3.68 -10.76
CA GLY A 137 2.20 -5.12 -10.93
C GLY A 137 1.75 -5.83 -9.66
N LEU A 138 1.86 -7.16 -9.70
CA LEU A 138 1.59 -8.03 -8.55
C LEU A 138 2.83 -8.12 -7.68
N ILE A 139 2.66 -7.93 -6.38
CA ILE A 139 3.71 -7.89 -5.37
C ILE A 139 3.49 -9.02 -4.36
N VAL A 140 4.57 -9.72 -4.02
CA VAL A 140 4.66 -10.58 -2.84
C VAL A 140 5.78 -10.05 -1.96
N GLU A 141 5.48 -9.81 -0.69
CA GLU A 141 6.44 -9.36 0.32
C GLU A 141 6.63 -10.40 1.43
N GLY A 142 7.81 -10.41 2.04
CA GLY A 142 8.23 -11.45 2.99
C GLY A 142 7.93 -11.14 4.45
N GLY A 143 7.26 -10.03 4.76
CA GLY A 143 7.01 -9.63 6.15
C GLY A 143 8.30 -9.31 6.92
N ARG A 144 8.25 -9.35 8.25
CA ARG A 144 9.31 -8.81 9.12
C ARG A 144 9.83 -9.84 10.12
N SER A 145 11.15 -9.85 10.31
CA SER A 145 11.86 -10.57 11.38
C SER A 145 13.09 -9.75 11.82
N GLY A 146 12.84 -8.53 12.32
CA GLY A 146 13.89 -7.63 12.83
C GLY A 146 14.42 -6.62 11.80
N GLU A 147 14.11 -6.76 10.52
CA GLU A 147 14.46 -5.76 9.51
C GLU A 147 13.59 -4.50 9.63
N GLU A 148 14.14 -3.35 9.22
CA GLU A 148 13.43 -2.07 9.22
C GLU A 148 12.22 -2.05 8.28
N PHE A 149 12.25 -2.83 7.21
CA PHE A 149 11.21 -2.84 6.18
C PHE A 149 11.03 -4.24 5.57
N PRO A 150 9.80 -4.70 5.29
CA PRO A 150 9.56 -6.01 4.69
C PRO A 150 10.27 -6.15 3.33
N PRO A 151 10.92 -7.29 3.03
CA PRO A 151 11.60 -7.49 1.75
C PRO A 151 10.60 -7.80 0.63
N LEU A 152 10.89 -7.30 -0.58
CA LEU A 152 10.22 -7.70 -1.80
C LEU A 152 10.69 -9.11 -2.19
N ILE A 153 9.77 -10.07 -2.22
CA ILE A 153 10.06 -11.45 -2.63
C ILE A 153 9.86 -11.61 -4.13
N LEU A 154 8.75 -11.08 -4.64
CA LEU A 154 8.39 -11.21 -6.04
C LEU A 154 7.64 -9.96 -6.50
N ARG A 155 8.00 -9.48 -7.69
CA ARG A 155 7.20 -8.55 -8.49
C ARG A 155 6.95 -9.19 -9.84
N ASP A 156 5.70 -9.22 -10.26
CA ASP A 156 5.31 -9.77 -11.56
C ASP A 156 4.41 -8.82 -12.35
N ILE A 157 4.40 -9.01 -13.66
CA ILE A 157 3.48 -8.29 -14.54
C ILE A 157 2.11 -8.95 -14.42
N PHE A 158 1.08 -8.14 -14.21
CA PHE A 158 -0.29 -8.64 -14.16
C PHE A 158 -0.92 -8.66 -15.56
N PRO A 159 -1.66 -9.70 -15.96
CA PRO A 159 -2.24 -9.80 -17.29
C PRO A 159 -3.21 -8.64 -17.60
N LYS A 160 -2.91 -7.86 -18.65
CA LYS A 160 -3.71 -6.67 -19.04
C LYS A 160 -5.18 -6.97 -19.40
N LYS A 161 -5.47 -8.22 -19.77
CA LYS A 161 -6.83 -8.67 -20.12
C LYS A 161 -7.69 -8.89 -18.88
N TRP A 162 -7.09 -9.11 -17.72
CA TRP A 162 -7.82 -9.35 -16.48
C TRP A 162 -8.24 -8.01 -15.89
N ARG A 163 -9.45 -7.97 -15.34
CA ARG A 163 -10.04 -6.78 -14.75
C ARG A 163 -10.52 -7.10 -13.34
N PHE A 164 -10.27 -6.16 -12.43
CA PHE A 164 -10.92 -6.16 -11.12
C PHE A 164 -12.12 -5.23 -11.18
N VAL A 165 -13.25 -5.72 -10.68
CA VAL A 165 -14.41 -4.89 -10.36
C VAL A 165 -14.34 -4.61 -8.86
N VAL A 166 -14.18 -3.33 -8.51
CA VAL A 166 -14.09 -2.91 -7.10
C VAL A 166 -15.43 -2.34 -6.69
N ALA A 167 -16.11 -3.04 -5.78
CA ALA A 167 -17.32 -2.54 -5.14
C ALA A 167 -16.96 -1.99 -3.75
N ILE A 168 -17.26 -0.71 -3.52
CA ILE A 168 -17.06 -0.07 -2.22
C ILE A 168 -18.44 0.01 -1.53
N PRO A 169 -18.70 -0.83 -0.51
CA PRO A 169 -19.98 -0.80 0.19
C PRO A 169 -20.14 0.52 0.96
N ASN A 170 -21.35 1.07 0.98
CA ASN A 170 -21.68 2.24 1.78
C ASN A 170 -22.03 1.82 3.21
N VAL A 171 -21.02 1.40 3.97
CA VAL A 171 -21.13 0.94 5.36
C VAL A 171 -20.19 1.77 6.25
N GLU A 172 -20.32 1.63 7.57
CA GLU A 172 -19.35 2.20 8.51
C GLU A 172 -17.94 1.76 8.13
N ARG A 173 -17.02 2.72 8.10
CA ARG A 173 -15.65 2.49 7.66
C ARG A 173 -14.92 1.65 8.69
N GLY A 174 -13.96 0.85 8.21
CA GLY A 174 -13.15 0.00 9.06
C GLY A 174 -12.31 0.79 10.09
N PRO A 175 -11.72 0.07 11.05
CA PRO A 175 -10.92 0.65 12.13
C PRO A 175 -9.81 1.58 11.63
N GLU A 176 -9.41 2.53 12.47
CA GLU A 176 -8.22 3.34 12.19
C GLU A 176 -6.94 2.47 12.23
N GLU A 177 -5.83 2.97 11.66
CA GLU A 177 -4.57 2.23 11.65
C GLU A 177 -4.16 1.79 13.07
N GLU A 178 -4.46 2.55 14.13
CA GLU A 178 -4.11 2.20 15.53
C GLU A 178 -4.94 1.04 16.10
N ASP A 179 -6.20 0.90 15.68
CA ASP A 179 -7.08 -0.18 16.14
C ASP A 179 -6.73 -1.52 15.47
N GLU A 180 -6.18 -1.47 14.25
CA GLU A 180 -5.64 -2.65 13.57
C GLU A 180 -4.44 -3.27 14.32
N ASP A 181 -3.57 -2.48 14.98
CA ASP A 181 -2.43 -3.06 15.74
C ASP A 181 -2.93 -3.94 16.88
N LYS A 182 -3.90 -3.44 17.66
CA LYS A 182 -4.52 -4.19 18.75
C LYS A 182 -5.21 -5.45 18.24
N TYR A 183 -5.86 -5.37 17.09
CA TYR A 183 -6.48 -6.53 16.45
C TYR A 183 -5.45 -7.61 16.13
N PHE A 184 -4.35 -7.27 15.43
CA PHE A 184 -3.32 -8.25 15.08
C PHE A 184 -2.57 -8.80 16.30
N GLU A 185 -2.35 -8.00 17.34
CA GLU A 185 -1.74 -8.45 18.59
C GLU A 185 -2.63 -9.43 19.37
N GLY A 186 -3.96 -9.28 19.24
CA GLY A 186 -4.94 -10.16 19.89
C GLY A 186 -5.21 -11.48 19.15
N LEU A 187 -4.67 -11.68 17.95
CA LEU A 187 -4.89 -12.91 17.18
C LEU A 187 -4.16 -14.11 17.82
N GLU A 188 -4.90 -15.21 18.02
CA GLU A 188 -4.30 -16.47 18.40
C GLU A 188 -3.31 -16.96 17.34
N ARG A 189 -2.18 -17.50 17.80
CA ARG A 189 -1.14 -18.03 16.91
C ARG A 189 -1.62 -19.29 16.22
N ASN A 190 -1.76 -19.23 14.90
CA ASN A 190 -2.09 -20.38 14.08
C ASN A 190 -1.15 -20.50 12.87
N GLU A 191 -0.05 -21.24 13.06
CA GLU A 191 0.92 -21.49 12.00
C GLU A 191 0.33 -22.32 10.85
N ASN A 192 -0.70 -23.14 11.08
CA ASN A 192 -1.30 -23.96 10.04
C ASN A 192 -2.01 -23.12 8.99
N ILE A 193 -2.73 -22.06 9.41
CA ILE A 193 -3.33 -21.09 8.49
C ILE A 193 -2.24 -20.46 7.60
N SER A 194 -1.13 -20.04 8.21
CA SER A 194 -0.02 -19.41 7.48
C SER A 194 0.62 -20.38 6.48
N LYS A 195 0.79 -21.65 6.87
CA LYS A 195 1.32 -22.73 6.00
C LYS A 195 0.39 -22.99 4.82
N GLU A 196 -0.92 -23.05 5.06
CA GLU A 196 -1.93 -23.24 4.01
C GLU A 196 -1.95 -22.06 3.02
N ILE A 197 -1.95 -20.82 3.52
CA ILE A 197 -1.90 -19.62 2.67
C ILE A 197 -0.63 -19.63 1.80
N CYS A 198 0.54 -19.91 2.39
CA CYS A 198 1.79 -19.99 1.63
C CYS A 198 1.78 -21.13 0.60
N TYR A 199 1.20 -22.28 0.95
CA TYR A 199 1.02 -23.42 0.05
C TYR A 199 0.16 -23.03 -1.17
N ILE A 200 -1.00 -22.39 -0.94
CA ILE A 200 -1.89 -21.93 -2.01
C ILE A 200 -1.23 -20.84 -2.86
N LEU A 201 -0.55 -19.89 -2.23
CA LEU A 201 0.17 -18.82 -2.92
C LEU A 201 1.21 -19.39 -3.91
N VAL A 202 2.09 -20.26 -3.42
CA VAL A 202 3.24 -20.75 -4.19
C VAL A 202 2.85 -21.82 -5.19
N LEU A 203 1.95 -22.75 -4.83
CA LEU A 203 1.63 -23.91 -5.66
C LEU A 203 0.38 -23.73 -6.52
N LYS A 204 -0.43 -22.68 -6.28
CA LYS A 204 -1.61 -22.40 -7.10
C LYS A 204 -1.64 -20.97 -7.67
N LEU A 205 -1.62 -19.94 -6.83
CA LEU A 205 -1.83 -18.55 -7.28
C LEU A 205 -0.73 -18.08 -8.24
N LEU A 206 0.55 -18.24 -7.88
CA LEU A 206 1.67 -17.81 -8.71
C LEU A 206 1.78 -18.61 -10.02
N PRO A 207 1.67 -19.96 -10.04
CA PRO A 207 1.60 -20.72 -11.29
C PRO A 207 0.43 -20.31 -12.20
N ALA A 208 -0.75 -20.06 -11.63
CA ALA A 208 -1.92 -19.62 -12.40
C ALA A 208 -1.68 -18.27 -13.07
N LEU A 209 -1.05 -17.32 -12.36
CA LEU A 209 -0.61 -16.05 -12.92
C LEU A 209 0.34 -16.26 -14.12
N LYS A 210 1.35 -17.12 -13.98
CA LYS A 210 2.32 -17.41 -15.05
C LYS A 210 1.69 -18.06 -16.27
N ARG A 211 0.67 -18.89 -16.09
CA ARG A 211 -0.08 -19.55 -17.18
C ARG A 211 -1.19 -18.68 -17.78
N ASN A 212 -1.44 -17.48 -17.23
CA ASN A 212 -2.60 -16.66 -17.55
C ASN A 212 -3.93 -17.42 -17.37
N ASP A 213 -4.02 -18.25 -16.32
CA ASP A 213 -5.24 -18.95 -15.94
C ASP A 213 -6.03 -18.15 -14.89
N ILE A 214 -7.08 -17.45 -15.35
CA ILE A 214 -7.88 -16.57 -14.49
C ILE A 214 -8.73 -17.37 -13.50
N SER A 215 -9.13 -18.59 -13.87
CA SER A 215 -9.99 -19.45 -13.05
C SER A 215 -9.21 -19.96 -11.84
N ASP A 216 -8.03 -20.55 -12.08
CA ASP A 216 -7.16 -21.02 -11.01
C ASP A 216 -6.68 -19.86 -10.12
N PHE A 217 -6.40 -18.70 -10.71
CA PHE A 217 -5.99 -17.51 -9.97
C PHE A 217 -7.11 -17.02 -9.04
N GLY A 218 -8.34 -16.92 -9.56
CA GLY A 218 -9.50 -16.51 -8.79
C GLY A 218 -9.81 -17.48 -7.65
N GLU A 219 -9.80 -18.79 -7.92
CA GLU A 219 -10.03 -19.81 -6.89
C GLU A 219 -8.94 -19.76 -5.79
N ALA A 220 -7.67 -19.59 -6.17
CA ALA A 220 -6.59 -19.46 -5.20
C ALA A 220 -6.74 -18.19 -4.34
N LEU A 221 -7.13 -17.07 -4.96
CA LEU A 221 -7.37 -15.80 -4.27
C LEU A 221 -8.52 -15.93 -3.26
N THR A 222 -9.65 -16.52 -3.67
CA THR A 222 -10.79 -16.80 -2.77
C THR A 222 -10.36 -17.66 -1.58
N LYS A 223 -9.61 -18.74 -1.83
CA LYS A 223 -9.13 -19.61 -0.74
C LYS A 223 -8.18 -18.91 0.22
N ILE A 224 -7.34 -17.98 -0.25
CA ILE A 224 -6.49 -17.19 0.64
C ILE A 224 -7.36 -16.25 1.48
N ASP A 225 -8.31 -15.56 0.87
CA ASP A 225 -9.21 -14.62 1.55
C ASP A 225 -9.99 -15.29 2.69
N GLU A 226 -10.62 -16.43 2.41
CA GLU A 226 -11.37 -17.25 3.39
C GLU A 226 -10.52 -17.71 4.60
N LYS A 227 -9.19 -17.79 4.43
CA LYS A 227 -8.25 -18.19 5.48
C LYS A 227 -7.72 -17.01 6.29
N VAL A 228 -7.66 -15.82 5.69
CA VAL A 228 -7.19 -14.60 6.34
C VAL A 228 -8.29 -13.99 7.21
N GLY A 229 -9.55 -14.09 6.80
CA GLY A 229 -10.68 -13.57 7.57
C GLY A 229 -12.02 -14.24 7.25
N LYS A 230 -12.78 -14.50 8.31
CA LYS A 230 -14.24 -14.45 8.32
C LYS A 230 -14.66 -13.40 9.34
#